data_AF-A0A832TPR1-F1
#
_entry.id   AF-A0A832TPR1-F1
#
_cell.length_a   1.000
_cell.length_b   1.000
_cell.length_c   1.000
_cell.angle_alpha   90.00
_cell.angle_beta   90.00
_cell.angle_gamma   90.00
#
_symmetry.space_group_name_H-M   'P 1'
#
loop_
_entity.id
_entity.type
_entity.pdbx_description
1 polymer ?
#
loop_
_entity_poly.entity_id
_entity_poly.type
_entity_poly.pdbx_seq_one_letter_code
_entity_poly.pdbx_strand_id
1 'polypeptide(L)'
;MSEQNIIPFKAKKNFSLSSKAYEEGRDYELHFLEVEVLINEGLADIIPLNSVNYRKMLKEENSTEKMLELDDNFYAFARISQRYLRERSNISEMDKKAYSDSATALRNFLRFRAEKILKALLIENQKIEVHESELIFISLIGEEISNWIRFNEDIIKGEKHEI
;
A
#
# COMPACT_ATOMS: atom_id res chain seq x y z
N MET A 1 19.49 -2.29 8.16
CA MET A 1 18.43 -3.18 7.65
C MET A 1 17.23 -2.86 8.52
N SER A 2 16.33 -2.00 8.04
CA SER A 2 15.26 -1.45 8.88
C SER A 2 14.27 -2.54 9.27
N GLU A 3 13.87 -2.55 10.54
CA GLU A 3 12.87 -3.45 11.13
C GLU A 3 11.44 -3.19 10.59
N GLN A 4 11.29 -2.38 9.55
CA GLN A 4 10.03 -1.73 9.13
C GLN A 4 9.09 -2.59 8.29
N ASN A 5 9.35 -3.89 8.22
CA ASN A 5 8.78 -4.74 7.18
C ASN A 5 8.33 -6.10 7.73
N ILE A 6 7.97 -6.12 9.00
CA ILE A 6 7.53 -7.32 9.72
C ILE A 6 6.03 -7.49 9.51
N ILE A 7 5.58 -8.70 9.17
CA ILE A 7 4.17 -9.03 8.92
C ILE A 7 3.76 -10.20 9.81
N PRO A 8 2.57 -10.15 10.45
CA PRO A 8 2.05 -11.26 11.21
C PRO A 8 1.60 -12.40 10.29
N PHE A 9 1.95 -13.63 10.66
CA PHE A 9 1.53 -14.85 10.00
C PHE A 9 1.22 -15.94 11.03
N LYS A 10 0.41 -16.90 10.61
CA LYS A 10 0.05 -18.09 11.38
C LYS A 10 0.77 -19.30 10.82
N ALA A 11 1.50 -20.04 11.64
CA ALA A 11 2.17 -21.25 11.17
C ALA A 11 1.14 -22.36 10.89
N LYS A 12 1.21 -22.96 9.70
CA LYS A 12 0.30 -24.03 9.25
C LYS A 12 0.83 -25.43 9.58
N LYS A 13 2.14 -25.55 9.76
CA LYS A 13 2.83 -26.80 10.11
C LYS A 13 3.96 -26.48 11.08
N ASN A 14 4.44 -27.50 11.77
CA ASN A 14 5.68 -27.37 12.53
C ASN A 14 6.87 -27.25 11.57
N PHE A 15 7.63 -26.16 11.65
CA PHE A 15 8.87 -25.98 10.87
C PHE A 15 9.92 -25.21 11.69
N SER A 16 11.17 -25.25 11.24
CA SER A 16 12.26 -24.50 11.86
C SER A 16 12.94 -23.59 10.83
N LEU A 17 13.08 -22.31 11.15
CA LEU A 17 13.78 -21.32 10.34
C LEU A 17 14.84 -20.64 11.21
N SER A 18 16.10 -20.60 10.77
CA SER A 18 17.18 -19.83 11.41
C SER A 18 17.30 -20.04 12.92
N SER A 19 17.21 -21.30 13.38
CA SER A 19 17.29 -21.71 14.80
C SER A 19 16.05 -21.39 15.65
N LYS A 20 14.96 -20.86 15.07
CA LYS A 20 13.65 -20.74 15.72
C LYS A 20 12.72 -21.84 15.24
N ALA A 21 12.02 -22.47 16.18
CA ALA A 21 10.97 -23.43 15.90
C ALA A 21 9.61 -22.72 15.88
N TYR A 22 8.82 -23.02 14.85
CA TYR A 22 7.48 -22.49 14.66
C TYR A 22 6.49 -23.64 14.85
N GLU A 23 5.65 -23.49 15.87
CA GLU A 23 4.58 -24.45 16.17
C GLU A 23 3.30 -24.14 15.38
N GLU A 24 2.69 -25.20 14.86
CA GLU A 24 1.41 -25.16 14.15
C GLU A 24 0.32 -24.46 14.95
N GLY A 25 -0.44 -23.59 14.28
CA GLY A 25 -1.57 -22.89 14.86
C GLY A 25 -1.21 -21.66 15.69
N ARG A 26 0.07 -21.37 15.93
CA ARG A 26 0.52 -20.15 16.61
C ARG A 26 0.77 -18.99 15.63
N ASP A 27 0.56 -17.78 16.15
CA ASP A 27 0.81 -16.53 15.43
C ASP A 27 2.24 -16.05 15.72
N TYR A 28 2.93 -15.63 14.66
CA TYR A 28 4.31 -15.15 14.68
C TYR A 28 4.46 -13.95 13.75
N GLU A 29 5.62 -13.30 13.82
CA GLU A 29 5.96 -12.13 13.04
C GLU A 29 7.35 -12.33 12.40
N LEU A 30 7.46 -12.08 11.10
CA LEU A 30 8.70 -12.19 10.31
C LEU A 30 8.73 -11.13 9.21
N HIS A 31 9.90 -10.94 8.60
CA HIS A 31 10.04 -10.01 7.48
C HIS A 31 9.16 -10.43 6.30
N PHE A 32 8.57 -9.47 5.56
CA PHE A 32 7.58 -9.75 4.52
C PHE A 32 8.08 -10.75 3.45
N LEU A 33 9.36 -10.68 3.09
CA LEU A 33 9.98 -11.62 2.14
C LEU A 33 9.97 -13.05 2.68
N GLU A 34 10.27 -13.22 3.97
CA GLU A 34 10.27 -14.53 4.61
C GLU A 34 8.84 -15.07 4.71
N VAL A 35 7.88 -14.22 5.12
CA VAL A 35 6.46 -14.59 5.15
C VAL A 35 5.96 -14.98 3.75
N GLU A 36 6.35 -14.25 2.71
CA GLU A 36 6.00 -14.54 1.32
C GLU A 36 6.54 -15.90 0.86
N VAL A 37 7.77 -16.25 1.23
CA VAL A 37 8.35 -17.59 0.98
C VAL A 37 7.58 -18.66 1.75
N LEU A 38 7.30 -18.44 3.04
CA LEU A 38 6.60 -19.41 3.88
C LEU A 38 5.17 -19.69 3.38
N ILE A 39 4.48 -18.68 2.83
CA ILE A 39 3.16 -18.86 2.20
C ILE A 39 3.30 -19.74 0.94
N ASN A 40 4.30 -19.48 0.08
CA ASN A 40 4.49 -20.24 -1.16
C ASN A 40 4.82 -21.72 -0.89
N GLU A 41 5.58 -22.00 0.17
CA GLU A 41 5.89 -23.35 0.63
C GLU A 41 4.72 -24.01 1.40
N GLY A 42 3.60 -23.30 1.59
CA GLY A 42 2.44 -23.79 2.32
C GLY A 42 2.70 -24.03 3.81
N LEU A 43 3.67 -23.33 4.38
CA LEU A 43 4.09 -23.41 5.79
C LEU A 43 3.42 -22.35 6.66
N ALA A 44 2.92 -21.26 6.06
CA ALA A 44 2.27 -20.16 6.75
C ALA A 44 0.95 -19.77 6.09
N ASP A 45 0.01 -19.30 6.90
CA ASP A 45 -1.18 -18.54 6.51
C ASP A 45 -1.07 -17.11 7.05
N ILE A 46 -1.81 -16.17 6.47
CA ILE A 46 -1.92 -14.80 7.01
C ILE A 46 -3.39 -14.43 7.23
N ILE A 47 -3.63 -13.45 8.08
CA ILE A 47 -4.91 -12.75 8.14
C ILE A 47 -4.82 -11.59 7.15
N PRO A 48 -5.36 -11.70 5.92
CA PRO A 48 -5.14 -10.68 4.90
C PRO A 48 -5.94 -9.41 5.20
N LEU A 49 -5.40 -8.27 4.80
CA LEU A 49 -6.18 -7.04 4.64
C LEU A 49 -7.27 -7.30 3.59
N ASN A 50 -8.53 -7.14 4.02
CA ASN A 50 -9.71 -7.44 3.21
C ASN A 50 -10.53 -6.17 2.89
N SER A 51 -11.65 -6.36 2.19
CA SER A 51 -12.51 -5.26 1.75
C SER A 51 -13.05 -4.39 2.91
N VAL A 52 -13.25 -4.95 4.09
CA VAL A 52 -13.73 -4.23 5.28
C VAL A 52 -12.63 -3.29 5.79
N ASN A 53 -11.38 -3.76 5.83
CA ASN A 53 -10.23 -2.94 6.25
C ASN A 53 -10.09 -1.71 5.34
N TYR A 54 -10.02 -1.90 4.02
CA TYR A 54 -9.84 -0.80 3.08
C TYR A 54 -11.03 0.17 3.07
N ARG A 55 -12.27 -0.31 3.23
CA ARG A 55 -13.45 0.56 3.35
C ARG A 55 -13.41 1.39 4.63
N LYS A 56 -12.89 0.84 5.73
CA LYS A 56 -12.71 1.58 6.98
C LYS A 56 -11.67 2.70 6.79
N MET A 57 -10.50 2.36 6.23
CA MET A 57 -9.43 3.33 5.92
C MET A 57 -9.92 4.44 4.98
N LEU A 58 -10.66 4.08 3.92
CA LEU A 58 -11.25 5.06 3.00
C LEU A 58 -12.23 6.00 3.71
N LYS A 59 -13.09 5.49 4.60
CA LYS A 59 -14.02 6.33 5.36
C LYS A 59 -13.29 7.28 6.30
N GLU A 60 -12.26 6.79 6.97
CA GLU A 60 -11.45 7.59 7.89
C GLU A 60 -10.73 8.73 7.16
N GLU A 61 -10.11 8.41 6.03
CA GLU A 61 -9.41 9.41 5.22
C GLU A 61 -10.35 10.39 4.50
N ASN A 62 -11.58 9.97 4.19
CA ASN A 62 -12.60 10.85 3.62
C ASN A 62 -13.24 11.76 4.69
N SER A 63 -13.16 11.40 5.97
CA SER A 63 -13.77 12.17 7.06
C SER A 63 -12.88 13.33 7.54
N THR A 64 -11.63 13.37 7.09
CA THR A 64 -10.63 14.34 7.54
C THR A 64 -9.98 15.01 6.33
N GLU A 65 -9.56 16.27 6.47
CA GLU A 65 -8.76 16.92 5.42
C GLU A 65 -7.32 16.38 5.37
N LYS A 66 -6.81 15.83 6.49
CA LYS A 66 -5.48 15.24 6.59
C LYS A 66 -5.42 13.85 5.96
N MET A 67 -4.24 13.48 5.47
CA MET A 67 -3.99 12.11 5.01
C MET A 67 -4.03 11.15 6.21
N LEU A 68 -4.59 9.96 5.99
CA LEU A 68 -4.47 8.89 6.97
C LEU A 68 -3.01 8.42 7.02
N GLU A 69 -2.44 8.35 8.23
CA GLU A 69 -1.14 7.76 8.47
C GLU A 69 -1.23 6.24 8.25
N LEU A 70 -0.36 5.72 7.40
CA LEU A 70 -0.31 4.30 7.06
C LEU A 70 0.85 3.65 7.80
N ASP A 71 0.66 2.41 8.23
CA ASP A 71 1.76 1.60 8.76
C ASP A 71 2.90 1.49 7.73
N ASP A 72 4.15 1.52 8.20
CA ASP A 72 5.36 1.45 7.34
C ASP A 72 5.36 0.25 6.37
N ASN A 73 4.77 -0.86 6.81
CA ASN A 73 4.69 -2.10 6.04
C ASN A 73 3.42 -2.20 5.18
N PHE A 74 2.55 -1.17 5.15
CA PHE A 74 1.20 -1.24 4.59
C PHE A 74 1.21 -1.73 3.14
N TYR A 75 2.06 -1.16 2.29
CA TYR A 75 2.10 -1.55 0.87
C TYR A 75 2.58 -2.98 0.66
N ALA A 76 3.57 -3.42 1.45
CA ALA A 76 4.05 -4.80 1.42
C ALA A 76 2.94 -5.76 1.88
N PHE A 77 2.25 -5.41 2.98
CA PHE A 77 1.19 -6.24 3.53
C PHE A 77 -0.06 -6.28 2.66
N ALA A 78 -0.47 -5.16 2.07
CA ALA A 78 -1.56 -5.10 1.11
C ALA A 78 -1.26 -5.97 -0.13
N ARG A 79 -0.01 -5.93 -0.64
CA ARG A 79 0.42 -6.77 -1.76
C ARG A 79 0.32 -8.28 -1.43
N ILE A 80 0.88 -8.70 -0.30
CA ILE A 80 0.84 -10.11 0.12
C ILE A 80 -0.60 -10.54 0.40
N SER A 81 -1.41 -9.69 1.03
CA SER A 81 -2.83 -9.93 1.29
C SER A 81 -3.62 -10.16 0.00
N GLN A 82 -3.41 -9.33 -1.02
CA GLN A 82 -4.05 -9.53 -2.33
C GLN A 82 -3.59 -10.80 -3.02
N ARG A 83 -2.29 -11.12 -2.94
CA ARG A 83 -1.75 -12.35 -3.51
C ARG A 83 -2.37 -13.58 -2.84
N TYR A 84 -2.41 -13.60 -1.52
CA TYR A 84 -3.01 -14.67 -0.73
C TYR A 84 -4.50 -14.87 -1.06
N LEU A 85 -5.28 -13.79 -1.12
CA LEU A 85 -6.70 -13.84 -1.53
C LEU A 85 -6.88 -14.33 -2.98
N ARG A 86 -5.99 -13.90 -3.89
CA ARG A 86 -6.01 -14.35 -5.30
C ARG A 86 -5.74 -15.85 -5.41
N GLU A 87 -4.76 -16.37 -4.69
CA GLU A 87 -4.46 -17.81 -4.70
C GLU A 87 -5.63 -18.62 -4.15
N ARG A 88 -6.30 -18.12 -3.09
CA ARG A 88 -7.52 -18.74 -2.54
C ARG A 88 -8.76 -18.59 -3.43
N SER A 89 -8.80 -17.62 -4.33
CA SER A 89 -9.95 -17.41 -5.23
C SER A 89 -10.25 -18.62 -6.14
N ASN A 90 -9.27 -19.50 -6.34
CA ASN A 90 -9.43 -20.73 -7.11
C ASN A 90 -10.15 -21.85 -6.33
N ILE A 91 -10.37 -21.68 -5.02
CA ILE A 91 -10.94 -22.71 -4.14
C ILE A 91 -12.47 -22.68 -4.16
N SER A 92 -13.09 -21.48 -4.12
CA SER A 92 -14.53 -21.34 -4.11
C SER A 92 -15.01 -20.01 -4.72
N GLU A 93 -16.27 -19.97 -5.18
CA GLU A 93 -16.90 -18.72 -5.63
C GLU A 93 -17.03 -17.68 -4.50
N MET A 94 -17.11 -18.11 -3.23
CA MET A 94 -17.05 -17.20 -2.08
C MET A 94 -15.68 -16.54 -1.95
N ASP A 95 -14.60 -17.31 -2.07
CA ASP A 95 -13.23 -16.78 -2.02
C ASP A 95 -12.94 -15.85 -3.20
N LYS A 96 -13.46 -16.19 -4.38
CA LYS A 96 -13.38 -15.34 -5.58
C LYS A 96 -14.09 -14.00 -5.39
N LYS A 97 -15.28 -14.02 -4.79
CA LYS A 97 -15.98 -12.79 -4.41
C LYS A 97 -15.19 -11.99 -3.37
N ALA A 98 -14.64 -12.64 -2.35
CA ALA A 98 -13.83 -11.99 -1.32
C ALA A 98 -12.59 -11.30 -1.90
N TYR A 99 -11.89 -11.95 -2.84
CA TYR A 99 -10.78 -11.35 -3.58
C TYR A 99 -11.25 -10.16 -4.42
N SER A 100 -12.31 -10.31 -5.21
CA SER A 100 -12.85 -9.23 -6.06
C SER A 100 -13.28 -7.99 -5.25
N ASP A 101 -14.00 -8.22 -4.15
CA ASP A 101 -14.45 -7.16 -3.24
C ASP A 101 -13.25 -6.46 -2.58
N SER A 102 -12.23 -7.22 -2.18
CA SER A 102 -11.00 -6.70 -1.57
C SER A 102 -10.19 -5.86 -2.57
N ALA A 103 -9.98 -6.37 -3.78
CA ALA A 103 -9.27 -5.67 -4.84
C ALA A 103 -9.99 -4.37 -5.25
N THR A 104 -11.32 -4.39 -5.33
CA THR A 104 -12.12 -3.19 -5.63
C THR A 104 -12.01 -2.16 -4.51
N ALA A 105 -12.10 -2.59 -3.25
CA ALA A 105 -11.97 -1.70 -2.10
C ALA A 105 -10.57 -1.07 -2.01
N LEU A 106 -9.51 -1.86 -2.22
CA LEU A 106 -8.13 -1.37 -2.26
C LEU A 106 -7.93 -0.36 -3.40
N ARG A 107 -8.43 -0.66 -4.60
CA ARG A 107 -8.34 0.27 -5.75
C ARG A 107 -9.01 1.60 -5.43
N ASN A 108 -10.21 1.57 -4.86
CA ASN A 108 -10.93 2.79 -4.49
C ASN A 108 -10.18 3.59 -3.43
N PHE A 109 -9.60 2.91 -2.44
CA PHE A 109 -8.78 3.55 -1.42
C PHE A 109 -7.54 4.23 -2.01
N LEU A 110 -6.73 3.51 -2.79
CA LEU A 110 -5.53 4.06 -3.41
C LEU A 110 -5.84 5.20 -4.38
N ARG A 111 -6.93 5.08 -5.15
CA ARG A 111 -7.39 6.15 -6.04
C ARG A 111 -7.75 7.41 -5.26
N PHE A 112 -8.52 7.26 -4.19
CA PHE A 112 -8.92 8.39 -3.34
C PHE A 112 -7.71 9.10 -2.75
N ARG A 113 -6.73 8.34 -2.23
CA ARG A 113 -5.46 8.87 -1.75
C ARG A 113 -4.72 9.66 -2.81
N ALA A 114 -4.54 9.08 -4.00
CA ALA A 114 -3.86 9.75 -5.11
C ALA A 114 -4.56 11.06 -5.50
N GLU A 115 -5.90 11.07 -5.60
CA GLU A 115 -6.67 12.28 -5.89
C GLU A 115 -6.48 13.36 -4.81
N LYS A 116 -6.40 12.97 -3.52
CA LYS A 116 -6.20 13.88 -2.40
C LYS A 116 -4.78 14.47 -2.41
N ILE A 117 -3.77 13.65 -2.65
CA ILE A 117 -2.37 14.08 -2.81
C ILE A 117 -2.26 15.09 -3.96
N LEU A 118 -2.80 14.76 -5.13
CA LEU A 118 -2.76 15.64 -6.30
C LEU A 118 -3.44 16.99 -6.04
N LYS A 119 -4.62 16.99 -5.40
CA LYS A 119 -5.31 18.24 -5.03
C LYS A 119 -4.46 19.10 -4.12
N ALA A 120 -3.81 18.51 -3.12
CA ALA A 120 -2.99 19.25 -2.18
C ALA A 120 -1.66 19.73 -2.80
N LEU A 121 -1.11 19.01 -3.80
CA LEU A 121 0.06 19.49 -4.56
C LEU A 121 -0.26 20.66 -5.50
N LEU A 122 -1.44 20.65 -6.12
CA LEU A 122 -1.90 21.73 -6.99
C LEU A 122 -2.26 23.01 -6.23
N ILE A 123 -2.60 22.90 -4.94
CA ILE A 123 -2.67 24.04 -4.04
C ILE A 123 -1.24 24.33 -3.59
N GLU A 124 -0.45 24.96 -4.48
CA GLU A 124 0.94 25.35 -4.25
C GLU A 124 1.12 25.88 -2.82
N ASN A 125 1.90 25.15 -1.99
CA ASN A 125 2.31 25.42 -0.59
C ASN A 125 1.73 24.53 0.53
N GLN A 126 0.95 23.48 0.29
CA GLN A 126 0.67 22.52 1.36
C GLN A 126 1.80 21.49 1.51
N LYS A 127 2.47 21.50 2.67
CA LYS A 127 3.32 20.39 3.09
C LYS A 127 2.42 19.22 3.47
N ILE A 128 2.34 18.21 2.60
CA ILE A 128 1.53 17.01 2.81
C ILE A 128 2.43 15.95 3.45
N GLU A 129 2.01 15.40 4.58
CA GLU A 129 2.61 14.21 5.16
C GLU A 129 1.95 12.98 4.52
N VAL A 130 2.75 12.20 3.80
CA VAL A 130 2.33 10.97 3.10
C VAL A 130 3.27 9.83 3.42
N HIS A 131 2.88 8.61 3.05
CA HIS A 131 3.72 7.44 3.26
C HIS A 131 5.01 7.51 2.41
N GLU A 132 6.11 6.92 2.89
CA GLU A 132 7.43 6.97 2.24
C GLU A 132 7.39 6.53 0.77
N SER A 133 6.73 5.40 0.48
CA SER A 133 6.48 4.93 -0.90
C SER A 133 5.76 5.94 -1.80
N GLU A 134 4.94 6.83 -1.26
CA GLU A 134 4.21 7.86 -2.01
C GLU A 134 5.11 9.07 -2.31
N LEU A 135 6.13 9.34 -1.49
CA LEU A 135 7.03 10.50 -1.65
C LEU A 135 7.76 10.51 -2.98
N ILE A 136 8.13 9.35 -3.51
CA ILE A 136 8.81 9.24 -4.82
C ILE A 136 7.91 9.80 -5.93
N PHE A 137 6.63 9.43 -5.93
CA PHE A 137 5.67 9.91 -6.91
C PHE A 137 5.38 11.40 -6.74
N ILE A 138 5.28 11.87 -5.50
CA ILE A 138 5.11 13.29 -5.20
C ILE A 138 6.27 14.12 -5.75
N SER A 139 7.51 13.65 -5.57
CA SER A 139 8.69 14.36 -6.09
C SER A 139 8.63 14.52 -7.61
N LEU A 140 8.30 13.45 -8.33
CA LEU A 140 8.18 13.48 -9.80
C LEU A 140 7.06 14.41 -10.27
N ILE A 141 5.89 14.34 -9.62
CA ILE A 141 4.75 15.21 -9.96
C ILE A 141 5.08 16.67 -9.62
N GLY A 142 5.77 16.93 -8.51
CA GLY A 142 6.17 18.28 -8.11
C GLY A 142 7.14 18.92 -9.11
N GLU A 143 8.04 18.13 -9.70
CA GLU A 143 8.93 18.58 -10.78
C GLU A 143 8.12 18.99 -12.02
N GLU A 144 7.17 18.16 -12.45
CA GLU A 144 6.29 18.48 -13.59
C GLU A 144 5.42 19.72 -13.35
N ILE A 145 4.86 19.88 -12.14
CA ILE A 145 4.11 21.07 -11.76
C ILE A 145 5.02 22.31 -11.83
N SER A 146 6.25 22.22 -11.32
CA SER A 146 7.22 23.32 -11.35
C SER A 146 7.60 23.72 -12.78
N ASN A 147 7.81 22.73 -13.66
CA ASN A 147 8.06 22.96 -15.08
C ASN A 147 6.87 23.67 -15.75
N TRP A 148 5.64 23.26 -15.41
CA TRP A 148 4.44 23.90 -15.94
C TRP A 148 4.27 25.35 -15.46
N ILE A 149 4.56 25.63 -14.19
CA ILE A 149 4.56 26.99 -13.65
C ILE A 149 5.58 27.86 -14.38
N ARG A 150 6.82 27.36 -14.56
CA ARG A 150 7.86 28.07 -15.31
C ARG A 150 7.43 28.33 -16.76
N PHE A 151 6.85 27.34 -17.42
CA PHE A 151 6.29 27.50 -18.76
C PHE A 151 5.26 28.63 -18.83
N ASN A 152 4.31 28.67 -17.89
CA ASN A 152 3.30 29.72 -17.83
C ASN A 152 3.93 31.10 -17.60
N GLU A 153 4.92 31.18 -16.71
CA GLU A 153 5.68 32.42 -16.45
C GLU A 153 6.45 32.90 -17.68
N ASP A 154 7.10 32.00 -18.42
CA ASP A 154 7.84 32.33 -19.62
C ASP A 154 6.89 32.86 -20.71
N ILE A 155 5.70 32.28 -20.85
CA ILE A 155 4.63 32.81 -21.72
C ILE A 155 4.23 34.22 -21.29
N ILE A 156 3.98 34.45 -20.00
CA ILE A 156 3.57 35.77 -19.47
C ILE A 156 4.64 36.82 -19.75
N LYS A 157 5.92 36.45 -19.63
CA LYS A 157 7.08 37.33 -19.88
C LYS A 157 7.41 37.49 -21.37
N GLY A 158 6.80 36.69 -22.25
CA GLY A 158 7.10 36.66 -23.67
C GLY A 158 8.49 36.07 -23.98
N GLU A 159 9.03 35.27 -23.06
CA GLU A 159 10.33 34.61 -23.19
C GLU A 159 10.18 33.29 -23.94
N LYS A 160 11.24 32.88 -24.65
CA LYS A 160 11.24 31.59 -25.32
C LYS A 160 11.46 30.50 -24.26
N HIS A 161 10.46 29.66 -24.05
CA HIS A 161 10.59 28.51 -23.16
C HIS A 161 11.48 27.43 -23.80
N GLU A 162 12.53 27.02 -23.08
CA GLU A 162 13.41 25.90 -23.48
C GLU A 162 13.00 24.64 -22.71
N ILE A 163 12.78 23.54 -23.46
CA ILE A 163 12.38 22.22 -22.97
C ILE A 163 13.64 21.38 -22.71
#